data_AF-A0A956A877-F1
#
_entry.id   AF-A0A956A877-F1
#
_cell.length_a   1.000
_cell.length_b   1.000
_cell.length_c   1.000
_cell.angle_alpha   90.00
_cell.angle_beta   90.00
_cell.angle_gamma   90.00
#
_symmetry.space_group_name_H-M   'P 1'
#
loop_
_entity.id
_entity.type
_entity.pdbx_description
1 polymer ?
#
loop_
_entity_poly.entity_id
_entity_poly.type
_entity_poly.pdbx_seq_one_letter_code
_entity_poly.pdbx_strand_id
1 'polypeptide(L)'
;MSPPRPPMVADELTWELVRDEWELLLAVGSGPTSVAAAAAALALGAPAVGRRLALLERHGLMRRVPAGAGPEELAYGLVPAFYERREGMSSYLRDLVLRRLQDGDAPPIPGLVRTDLGSAEALAAVLATAEERLYPAVVDAASRPESDRSERFSVFFAAAADCPIVHAADKDLFLSELLCVLRAAAAQRTQDAETRSAYLWIAEMRVDPEVAADIGDLFESFLTPLPALPGQGAAGFAIVPSARVAPRRGDVTDA
;
A
#
# COMPACT_ATOMS: atom_id res chain seq x y z
N MET A 1 -20.08 -0.65 -18.46
CA MET A 1 -20.42 0.65 -17.85
C MET A 1 -19.69 0.72 -16.53
N SER A 2 -18.66 1.57 -16.41
CA SER A 2 -17.99 1.78 -15.13
C SER A 2 -18.95 2.50 -14.17
N PRO A 3 -18.97 2.13 -12.88
CA PRO A 3 -19.83 2.80 -11.91
C PRO A 3 -19.45 4.29 -11.80
N PRO A 4 -20.42 5.17 -11.50
CA PRO A 4 -20.13 6.60 -11.28
C PRO A 4 -19.13 6.76 -10.14
N ARG A 5 -18.11 7.60 -10.35
CA ARG A 5 -17.15 7.96 -9.29
C ARG A 5 -17.90 8.57 -8.10
N PRO A 6 -17.52 8.24 -6.85
CA PRO A 6 -18.11 8.88 -5.67
C PRO A 6 -17.91 10.40 -5.71
N PRO A 7 -18.82 11.19 -5.13
CA PRO A 7 -18.60 12.63 -4.95
C PRO A 7 -17.45 12.87 -3.95
N MET A 8 -16.61 13.90 -4.18
CA MET A 8 -15.40 14.22 -3.38
C MET A 8 -15.56 14.12 -1.85
N VAL A 9 -16.69 14.56 -1.30
CA VAL A 9 -16.98 14.53 0.16
C VAL A 9 -17.11 13.09 0.70
N ALA A 10 -17.58 12.15 -0.14
CA ALA A 10 -17.64 10.74 0.21
C ALA A 10 -16.24 10.10 0.20
N ASP A 11 -15.30 10.61 -0.58
CA ASP A 11 -13.92 10.10 -0.61
C ASP A 11 -13.14 10.55 0.63
N GLU A 12 -13.24 11.81 1.06
CA GLU A 12 -12.59 12.29 2.30
C GLU A 12 -13.06 11.54 3.56
N LEU A 13 -14.38 11.37 3.72
CA LEU A 13 -14.94 10.60 4.85
C LEU A 13 -14.56 9.12 4.78
N THR A 14 -14.44 8.57 3.58
CA THR A 14 -14.01 7.19 3.42
C THR A 14 -12.51 7.04 3.68
N TRP A 15 -11.70 8.07 3.45
CA TRP A 15 -10.28 8.10 3.82
C TRP A 15 -10.05 8.19 5.31
N GLU A 16 -10.79 9.05 6.00
CA GLU A 16 -10.81 9.10 7.47
C GLU A 16 -11.17 7.72 8.04
N LEU A 17 -12.16 7.05 7.43
CA LEU A 17 -12.54 5.69 7.79
C LEU A 17 -11.42 4.67 7.50
N VAL A 18 -10.76 4.73 6.33
CA VAL A 18 -9.61 3.86 6.00
C VAL A 18 -8.48 4.02 7.01
N ARG A 19 -8.21 5.26 7.43
CA ARG A 19 -7.20 5.57 8.45
C ARG A 19 -7.55 4.94 9.80
N ASP A 20 -8.77 5.17 10.27
CA ASP A 20 -9.21 4.71 11.59
C ASP A 20 -9.38 3.17 11.63
N GLU A 21 -9.64 2.57 10.47
CA GLU A 21 -9.87 1.14 10.30
C GLU A 21 -8.67 0.38 9.72
N TRP A 22 -7.50 1.02 9.64
CA TRP A 22 -6.35 0.47 8.93
C TRP A 22 -5.94 -0.93 9.40
N GLU A 23 -5.81 -1.14 10.71
CA GLU A 23 -5.45 -2.47 11.25
C GLU A 23 -6.49 -3.54 10.90
N LEU A 24 -7.77 -3.16 10.83
CA LEU A 24 -8.85 -4.05 10.41
C LEU A 24 -8.78 -4.33 8.91
N LEU A 25 -8.48 -3.31 8.10
CA LEU A 25 -8.25 -3.45 6.67
C LEU A 25 -7.01 -4.31 6.38
N LEU A 26 -5.94 -4.21 7.19
CA LEU A 26 -4.77 -5.09 7.15
C LEU A 26 -5.11 -6.53 7.50
N ALA A 27 -5.94 -6.72 8.52
CA ALA A 27 -6.41 -8.05 8.91
C ALA A 27 -7.21 -8.73 7.78
N VAL A 28 -7.88 -7.95 6.94
CA VAL A 28 -8.75 -8.45 5.86
C VAL A 28 -8.10 -8.42 4.47
N GLY A 29 -7.10 -7.55 4.24
CA GLY A 29 -6.37 -7.45 2.99
C GLY A 29 -5.56 -8.71 2.64
N SER A 30 -5.56 -9.71 3.52
CA SER A 30 -4.93 -11.01 3.31
C SER A 30 -5.85 -12.10 2.75
N GLY A 31 -6.93 -11.71 2.08
CA GLY A 31 -7.94 -12.62 1.54
C GLY A 31 -9.22 -12.68 2.38
N PRO A 32 -10.21 -13.49 1.96
CA PRO A 32 -11.49 -13.65 2.65
C PRO A 32 -11.32 -13.88 4.16
N THR A 33 -11.63 -12.89 4.98
CA THR A 33 -11.42 -12.93 6.43
C THR A 33 -12.75 -12.92 7.17
N SER A 34 -12.97 -13.90 8.06
CA SER A 34 -14.17 -13.95 8.91
C SER A 34 -14.10 -12.91 10.04
N VAL A 35 -15.25 -12.57 10.62
CA VAL A 35 -15.30 -11.66 11.78
C VAL A 35 -14.46 -12.19 12.94
N ALA A 36 -14.46 -13.52 13.16
CA ALA A 36 -13.70 -14.17 14.22
C ALA A 36 -12.19 -14.08 13.97
N ALA A 37 -11.73 -14.30 12.73
CA ALA A 37 -10.33 -14.18 12.36
C ALA A 37 -9.83 -12.73 12.50
N ALA A 38 -10.61 -11.75 12.04
CA ALA A 38 -10.28 -10.34 12.20
C ALA A 38 -10.28 -9.91 13.68
N ALA A 39 -11.22 -10.41 14.49
CA ALA A 39 -11.27 -10.17 15.93
C ALA A 39 -10.04 -10.71 16.67
N ALA A 40 -9.61 -11.93 16.32
CA ALA A 40 -8.39 -12.52 16.86
C ALA A 40 -7.14 -11.72 16.46
N ALA A 41 -7.02 -11.33 15.18
CA ALA A 41 -5.88 -10.55 14.69
C ALA A 41 -5.72 -9.18 15.40
N LEU A 42 -6.85 -8.56 15.79
CA LEU A 42 -6.86 -7.25 16.42
C LEU A 42 -6.88 -7.30 17.96
N ALA A 43 -6.98 -8.49 18.56
CA ALA A 43 -7.25 -8.66 19.98
C ALA A 43 -8.49 -7.85 20.45
N LEU A 44 -9.57 -7.88 19.65
CA LEU A 44 -10.83 -7.18 19.91
C LEU A 44 -12.01 -8.16 19.98
N GLY A 45 -13.12 -7.73 20.59
CA GLY A 45 -14.35 -8.51 20.60
C GLY A 45 -15.01 -8.60 19.21
N ALA A 46 -15.45 -9.80 18.83
CA ALA A 46 -16.16 -10.04 17.56
C ALA A 46 -17.35 -9.09 17.29
N PRO A 47 -18.18 -8.69 18.28
CA PRO A 47 -19.24 -7.70 18.06
C PRO A 47 -18.72 -6.31 17.68
N ALA A 48 -17.56 -5.90 18.20
CA ALA A 48 -16.95 -4.62 17.86
C ALA A 48 -16.37 -4.64 16.44
N VAL A 49 -15.66 -5.71 16.10
CA VAL A 49 -15.11 -5.91 14.76
C VAL A 49 -16.21 -6.05 13.70
N GLY A 50 -17.29 -6.78 14.00
CA GLY A 50 -18.42 -6.91 13.09
C GLY A 50 -19.08 -5.58 12.72
N ARG A 51 -19.19 -4.63 13.67
CA ARG A 51 -19.71 -3.28 13.39
C ARG A 51 -18.78 -2.48 12.47
N ARG A 52 -17.47 -2.60 12.68
CA ARG A 52 -16.44 -1.92 11.89
C ARG A 52 -16.40 -2.46 10.45
N LEU A 53 -16.45 -3.78 10.28
CA LEU A 53 -16.55 -4.44 8.96
C LEU A 53 -17.83 -4.03 8.20
N ALA A 54 -18.98 -3.97 8.89
CA ALA A 54 -20.23 -3.52 8.28
C ALA A 54 -20.19 -2.02 7.89
N LEU A 55 -19.43 -1.20 8.61
CA LEU A 55 -19.19 0.19 8.23
C LEU A 55 -18.34 0.27 6.95
N LEU A 56 -17.23 -0.47 6.88
CA LEU A 56 -16.37 -0.54 5.69
C LEU A 56 -17.10 -1.09 4.45
N GLU A 57 -17.95 -2.10 4.61
CA GLU A 57 -18.82 -2.63 3.55
C GLU A 57 -19.79 -1.55 3.02
N ARG A 58 -20.44 -0.79 3.90
CA ARG A 58 -21.35 0.30 3.51
C ARG A 58 -20.67 1.41 2.72
N HIS A 59 -19.38 1.64 2.98
CA HIS A 59 -18.57 2.62 2.25
C HIS A 59 -17.93 2.05 0.98
N GLY A 60 -18.25 0.81 0.60
CA GLY A 60 -17.71 0.17 -0.59
C GLY A 60 -16.20 -0.02 -0.51
N LEU A 61 -15.67 -0.29 0.68
CA LEU A 61 -14.26 -0.67 0.87
C LEU A 61 -14.10 -2.20 0.93
N MET A 62 -15.20 -2.90 1.21
CA MET A 62 -15.22 -4.34 1.39
C MET A 62 -16.48 -4.94 0.78
N ARG A 63 -16.43 -6.23 0.51
CA ARG A 63 -17.57 -7.05 0.11
C ARG A 63 -17.57 -8.35 0.89
N ARG A 64 -18.76 -8.93 1.06
CA ARG A 64 -18.88 -10.31 1.52
C ARG A 64 -18.48 -11.27 0.41
N VAL A 65 -17.75 -12.30 0.77
CA VAL A 65 -17.26 -13.37 -0.09
C VAL A 65 -17.46 -14.72 0.61
N PRO A 66 -17.70 -15.82 -0.12
CA PRO A 66 -17.76 -17.14 0.49
C PRO A 66 -16.43 -17.50 1.16
N ALA A 67 -16.46 -17.98 2.41
CA ALA A 67 -15.25 -18.31 3.19
C ALA A 67 -14.63 -19.68 2.84
N GLY A 68 -15.16 -20.38 1.83
CA GLY A 68 -14.62 -21.66 1.34
C GLY A 68 -14.93 -22.90 2.19
N ALA A 69 -15.30 -22.75 3.47
CA ALA A 69 -15.56 -23.87 4.38
C ALA A 69 -17.03 -24.35 4.42
N GLY A 70 -17.96 -23.63 3.81
CA GLY A 70 -19.37 -24.03 3.68
C GLY A 70 -20.24 -22.97 2.99
N PRO A 71 -21.45 -23.33 2.54
CA PRO A 71 -22.34 -22.42 1.79
C PRO A 71 -22.90 -21.24 2.62
N GLU A 72 -22.75 -21.26 3.94
CA GLU A 72 -23.28 -20.23 4.84
C GLU A 72 -22.20 -19.38 5.53
N GLU A 73 -20.92 -19.72 5.39
CA GLU A 73 -19.86 -18.98 6.06
C GLU A 73 -19.38 -17.81 5.20
N LEU A 74 -19.73 -16.59 5.64
CA LEU A 74 -19.39 -15.35 4.96
C LEU A 74 -18.12 -14.76 5.55
N ALA A 75 -17.16 -14.49 4.68
CA ALA A 75 -15.95 -13.73 4.95
C ALA A 75 -16.04 -12.35 4.30
N TYR A 76 -15.13 -11.45 4.67
CA TYR A 76 -15.00 -10.13 4.07
C TYR A 76 -13.73 -10.11 3.22
N GLY A 77 -13.82 -9.51 2.04
CA GLY A 77 -12.67 -9.23 1.18
C GLY A 77 -12.68 -7.77 0.76
N LEU A 78 -11.50 -7.20 0.51
CA LEU A 78 -11.37 -5.86 -0.06
C LEU A 78 -11.95 -5.84 -1.48
N VAL A 79 -12.57 -4.73 -1.87
CA VAL A 79 -13.04 -4.54 -3.25
C VAL A 79 -11.90 -3.98 -4.13
N PRO A 80 -11.90 -4.21 -5.45
CA PRO A 80 -10.92 -3.59 -6.37
C PRO A 80 -10.80 -2.08 -6.21
N ALA A 81 -11.94 -1.40 -5.97
CA ALA A 81 -11.99 0.04 -5.74
C ALA A 81 -11.20 0.51 -4.49
N PHE A 82 -10.87 -0.37 -3.55
CA PHE A 82 -9.96 -0.04 -2.44
C PHE A 82 -8.54 0.21 -2.95
N TYR A 83 -8.08 -0.59 -3.91
CA TYR A 83 -6.76 -0.46 -4.54
C TYR A 83 -6.70 0.69 -5.56
N GLU A 84 -7.85 1.10 -6.10
CA GLU A 84 -7.98 2.21 -7.06
C GLU A 84 -8.11 3.59 -6.41
N ARG A 85 -8.41 3.67 -5.10
CA ARG A 85 -8.55 4.95 -4.39
C ARG A 85 -7.21 5.67 -4.30
N ARG A 86 -7.14 6.83 -4.92
CA ARG A 86 -6.01 7.76 -4.83
C ARG A 86 -6.27 8.79 -3.74
N GLU A 87 -5.23 9.05 -2.97
CA GLU A 87 -4.81 10.36 -2.42
C GLU A 87 -4.80 10.57 -0.90
N GLY A 88 -3.65 11.09 -0.45
CA GLY A 88 -3.50 11.89 0.78
C GLY A 88 -2.98 11.11 2.00
N MET A 89 -1.74 10.59 1.99
CA MET A 89 -1.20 9.98 3.20
C MET A 89 -0.97 11.02 4.31
N SER A 90 -1.89 10.99 5.26
CA SER A 90 -1.69 11.51 6.61
C SER A 90 -0.41 10.95 7.23
N SER A 91 0.21 11.75 8.08
CA SER A 91 1.45 11.49 8.85
C SER A 91 1.62 10.08 9.44
N TYR A 92 0.53 9.34 9.68
CA TYR A 92 0.52 7.99 10.24
C TYR A 92 1.03 6.89 9.28
N LEU A 93 0.62 6.90 8.00
CA LEU A 93 1.08 5.90 7.02
C LEU A 93 2.57 6.07 6.73
N ARG A 94 3.07 7.32 6.75
CA ARG A 94 4.51 7.61 6.72
C ARG A 94 5.20 6.91 7.89
N ASP A 95 4.73 7.12 9.11
CA ASP A 95 5.39 6.60 10.31
C ASP A 95 5.37 5.07 10.40
N LEU A 96 4.32 4.41 9.89
CA LEU A 96 4.21 2.95 9.85
C LEU A 96 5.15 2.31 8.82
N VAL A 97 5.29 2.93 7.65
CA VAL A 97 6.20 2.49 6.58
C VAL A 97 7.65 2.72 6.96
N LEU A 98 7.95 3.89 7.55
CA LEU A 98 9.26 4.21 8.09
C LEU A 98 9.68 3.18 9.16
N ARG A 99 8.78 2.82 10.08
CA ARG A 99 9.08 1.80 11.11
C ARG A 99 9.38 0.44 10.51
N ARG A 100 8.54 -0.06 9.59
CA ARG A 100 8.78 -1.38 8.96
C ARG A 100 10.08 -1.46 8.17
N LEU A 101 10.41 -0.40 7.44
CA LEU A 101 11.67 -0.29 6.72
C LEU A 101 12.88 -0.18 7.67
N GLN A 102 12.71 0.43 8.85
CA GLN A 102 13.76 0.60 9.86
C GLN A 102 13.97 -0.64 10.75
N ASP A 103 12.92 -1.43 11.00
CA ASP A 103 12.95 -2.56 11.93
C ASP A 103 13.53 -3.85 11.28
N GLY A 104 13.72 -3.88 9.95
CA GLY A 104 14.55 -4.89 9.28
C GLY A 104 14.00 -6.32 9.24
N ASP A 105 12.69 -6.51 9.44
CA ASP A 105 12.06 -7.82 9.66
C ASP A 105 12.11 -8.78 8.45
N ALA A 106 12.42 -8.29 7.24
CA ALA A 106 12.78 -9.12 6.08
C ALA A 106 13.55 -8.27 5.04
N PRO A 107 14.55 -8.85 4.33
CA PRO A 107 15.19 -8.13 3.24
C PRO A 107 14.13 -7.82 2.16
N PRO A 108 13.98 -6.56 1.73
CA PRO A 108 13.04 -6.23 0.66
C PRO A 108 13.37 -7.06 -0.58
N ILE A 109 12.33 -7.45 -1.34
CA ILE A 109 12.53 -7.77 -2.75
C ILE A 109 13.12 -6.49 -3.36
N PRO A 110 14.27 -6.56 -4.08
CA PRO A 110 15.03 -5.38 -4.44
C PRO A 110 14.13 -4.37 -5.16
N GLY A 111 14.12 -3.15 -4.62
CA GLY A 111 13.45 -2.01 -5.22
C GLY A 111 14.43 -1.17 -6.01
N LEU A 112 13.90 -0.16 -6.71
CA LEU A 112 14.70 0.82 -7.46
C LEU A 112 14.34 2.22 -6.99
N VAL A 113 15.33 3.10 -6.92
CA VAL A 113 15.13 4.55 -6.81
C VAL A 113 15.86 5.24 -7.95
N ARG A 114 15.20 6.22 -8.57
CA ARG A 114 15.72 7.14 -9.58
C ARG A 114 15.57 8.55 -9.04
N THR A 115 16.62 9.37 -9.09
CA THR A 115 16.63 10.77 -8.60
C THR A 115 16.88 11.79 -9.72
N ASP A 116 16.76 11.35 -10.96
CA ASP A 116 17.13 12.06 -12.18
C ASP A 116 15.96 12.12 -13.17
N LEU A 117 14.74 12.26 -12.66
CA LEU A 117 13.49 12.27 -13.45
C LEU A 117 13.00 13.67 -13.82
N GLY A 118 13.88 14.67 -13.70
CA GLY A 118 13.65 16.00 -14.26
C GLY A 118 12.79 16.93 -13.38
N SER A 119 12.00 17.77 -14.03
CA SER A 119 11.13 18.79 -13.39
C SER A 119 9.80 18.19 -12.92
N ALA A 120 9.01 18.99 -12.19
CA ALA A 120 7.64 18.65 -11.81
C ALA A 120 6.75 18.26 -13.01
N GLU A 121 6.92 18.93 -14.16
CA GLU A 121 6.17 18.65 -15.38
C GLU A 121 6.58 17.31 -16.00
N ALA A 122 7.88 17.03 -16.07
CA ALA A 122 8.38 15.74 -16.54
C ALA A 122 7.88 14.59 -15.66
N LEU A 123 7.90 14.79 -14.33
CA LEU A 123 7.42 13.80 -13.39
C LEU A 123 5.90 13.60 -13.47
N ALA A 124 5.12 14.66 -13.70
CA ALA A 124 3.68 14.54 -13.92
C ALA A 124 3.37 13.71 -15.18
N ALA A 125 4.17 13.82 -16.25
CA ALA A 125 4.03 12.99 -17.45
C ALA A 125 4.40 11.51 -17.18
N VAL A 126 5.46 11.27 -16.39
CA VAL A 126 5.80 9.91 -15.92
C VAL A 126 4.64 9.32 -15.12
N LEU A 127 4.07 10.08 -14.19
CA LEU A 127 2.95 9.64 -13.36
C LEU A 127 1.72 9.35 -14.22
N ALA A 128 1.33 10.22 -15.14
CA ALA A 128 0.24 9.94 -16.07
C ALA A 128 0.44 8.62 -16.84
N THR A 129 1.67 8.33 -17.27
CA THR A 129 2.01 7.05 -17.92
C THR A 129 1.89 5.86 -16.96
N ALA A 130 2.34 6.01 -15.71
CA ALA A 130 2.19 4.98 -14.69
C ALA A 130 0.71 4.65 -14.43
N GLU A 131 -0.13 5.67 -14.40
CA GLU A 131 -1.58 5.54 -14.21
C GLU A 131 -2.26 4.78 -15.35
N GLU A 132 -1.85 5.03 -16.58
CA GLU A 132 -2.42 4.38 -17.77
C GLU A 132 -1.92 2.94 -17.95
N ARG A 133 -0.68 2.65 -17.55
CA ARG A 133 0.01 1.40 -17.94
C ARG A 133 0.50 0.56 -16.78
N LEU A 134 1.18 1.17 -15.81
CA LEU A 134 1.82 0.43 -14.72
C LEU A 134 0.81 -0.06 -13.70
N TYR A 135 -0.02 0.83 -13.14
CA TYR A 135 -0.94 0.44 -12.07
C TYR A 135 -1.98 -0.60 -12.51
N PRO A 136 -2.58 -0.52 -13.71
CA PRO A 136 -3.44 -1.59 -14.20
C PRO A 136 -2.71 -2.93 -14.29
N ALA A 137 -1.47 -2.96 -14.80
CA ALA A 137 -0.69 -4.18 -14.90
C ALA A 137 -0.33 -4.78 -13.52
N VAL A 138 -0.01 -3.92 -12.55
CA VAL A 138 0.23 -4.33 -11.15
C VAL A 138 -1.04 -4.91 -10.52
N VAL A 139 -2.20 -4.27 -10.74
CA VAL A 139 -3.50 -4.78 -10.26
C VAL A 139 -3.83 -6.13 -10.90
N ASP A 140 -3.60 -6.28 -12.20
CA ASP A 140 -3.83 -7.55 -12.91
C ASP A 140 -2.93 -8.67 -12.37
N ALA A 141 -1.65 -8.38 -12.11
CA ALA A 141 -0.72 -9.33 -11.50
C ALA A 141 -1.14 -9.70 -10.06
N ALA A 142 -1.50 -8.71 -9.24
CA ALA A 142 -1.96 -8.92 -7.87
C ALA A 142 -3.31 -9.63 -7.77
N SER A 143 -4.11 -9.61 -8.84
CA SER A 143 -5.43 -10.29 -8.91
C SER A 143 -5.33 -11.78 -9.27
N ARG A 144 -4.12 -12.31 -9.49
CA ARG A 144 -3.93 -13.75 -9.73
C ARG A 144 -4.42 -14.56 -8.52
N PRO A 145 -5.01 -15.76 -8.73
CA PRO A 145 -5.51 -16.58 -7.63
C PRO A 145 -4.42 -16.91 -6.61
N GLU A 146 -4.75 -16.78 -5.33
CA GLU A 146 -3.89 -17.16 -4.22
C GLU A 146 -3.68 -18.69 -4.18
N SER A 147 -2.52 -19.10 -3.67
CA SER A 147 -2.19 -20.49 -3.37
C SER A 147 -1.88 -20.66 -1.88
N ASP A 148 -1.67 -21.90 -1.44
CA ASP A 148 -1.22 -22.21 -0.07
C ASP A 148 0.15 -21.61 0.25
N ARG A 149 0.91 -21.18 -0.76
CA ARG A 149 2.21 -20.50 -0.63
C ARG A 149 2.10 -18.99 -0.53
N SER A 150 0.91 -18.41 -0.69
CA SER A 150 0.77 -16.95 -0.75
C SER A 150 1.13 -16.28 0.57
N GLU A 151 2.08 -15.35 0.50
CA GLU A 151 2.61 -14.55 1.59
C GLU A 151 2.11 -13.10 1.49
N ARG A 152 2.29 -12.33 2.56
CA ARG A 152 1.87 -10.93 2.60
C ARG A 152 3.04 -10.04 2.19
N PHE A 153 2.77 -9.08 1.30
CA PHE A 153 3.74 -8.09 0.87
C PHE A 153 3.14 -6.69 0.93
N SER A 154 3.93 -5.75 1.43
CA SER A 154 3.67 -4.33 1.31
C SER A 154 4.42 -3.81 0.09
N VAL A 155 3.71 -3.20 -0.85
CA VAL A 155 4.27 -2.58 -2.04
C VAL A 155 4.15 -1.09 -1.93
N PHE A 156 5.26 -0.42 -2.23
CA PHE A 156 5.41 1.02 -2.17
C PHE A 156 5.83 1.52 -3.54
N PHE A 157 5.17 2.56 -4.03
CA PHE A 157 5.65 3.38 -5.13
C PHE A 157 5.49 4.84 -4.74
N ALA A 158 6.54 5.63 -4.91
CA ALA A 158 6.53 7.04 -4.61
C ALA A 158 7.22 7.83 -5.71
N ALA A 159 6.76 9.05 -5.93
CA ALA A 159 7.36 10.02 -6.82
C ALA A 159 7.20 11.42 -6.25
N ALA A 160 8.24 12.24 -6.34
CA ALA A 160 8.21 13.63 -5.89
C ALA A 160 9.09 14.51 -6.78
N ALA A 161 8.63 15.73 -7.05
CA ALA A 161 9.36 16.68 -7.90
C ALA A 161 10.62 17.25 -7.24
N ASP A 162 10.73 17.12 -5.92
CA ASP A 162 11.82 17.64 -5.11
C ASP A 162 12.05 16.72 -3.91
N CYS A 163 13.19 16.04 -3.90
CA CYS A 163 13.61 15.13 -2.85
C CYS A 163 14.76 15.77 -2.04
N PRO A 164 14.52 16.25 -0.81
CA PRO A 164 15.60 16.75 0.03
C PRO A 164 16.44 15.57 0.53
N ILE A 165 17.76 15.56 0.28
CA ILE A 165 18.65 14.45 0.66
C ILE A 165 18.42 14.05 2.13
N VAL A 166 17.93 12.81 2.35
CA VAL A 166 17.74 12.20 3.67
C VAL A 166 18.68 11.02 3.79
N HIS A 167 19.45 10.93 4.87
CA HIS A 167 20.28 9.76 5.18
C HIS A 167 19.55 8.85 6.18
N ALA A 168 19.49 7.54 5.88
CA ALA A 168 19.04 6.50 6.80
C ALA A 168 20.08 6.28 7.92
N ALA A 169 19.60 5.84 9.08
CA ALA A 169 20.42 5.68 10.28
C ALA A 169 21.48 4.57 10.15
N ASP A 170 21.23 3.58 9.29
CA ASP A 170 22.05 2.40 9.01
C ASP A 170 23.04 2.58 7.84
N LYS A 171 23.01 3.75 7.17
CA LYS A 171 23.80 4.06 5.97
C LYS A 171 23.45 3.20 4.73
N ASP A 172 22.29 2.54 4.71
CA ASP A 172 21.80 1.91 3.49
C ASP A 172 21.41 3.01 2.48
N LEU A 173 22.11 3.06 1.35
CA LEU A 173 21.91 4.09 0.33
C LEU A 173 20.53 3.96 -0.33
N PHE A 174 20.12 2.74 -0.70
CA PHE A 174 18.82 2.49 -1.30
C PHE A 174 17.70 2.91 -0.35
N LEU A 175 17.80 2.49 0.91
CA LEU A 175 16.82 2.84 1.92
C LEU A 175 16.78 4.36 2.14
N SER A 176 17.94 5.01 2.25
CA SER A 176 18.04 6.48 2.38
C SER A 176 17.30 7.21 1.26
N GLU A 177 17.55 6.81 0.02
CA GLU A 177 16.94 7.41 -1.16
C GLU A 177 15.44 7.13 -1.24
N LEU A 178 15.01 5.89 -0.96
CA LEU A 178 13.60 5.54 -0.94
C LEU A 178 12.84 6.33 0.13
N LEU A 179 13.39 6.44 1.34
CA LEU A 179 12.80 7.22 2.43
C LEU A 179 12.74 8.71 2.09
N CYS A 180 13.72 9.24 1.35
CA CYS A 180 13.67 10.60 0.82
C CYS A 180 12.44 10.77 -0.09
N VAL A 181 12.27 9.89 -1.09
CA VAL A 181 11.17 10.02 -2.07
C VAL A 181 9.82 9.86 -1.39
N LEU A 182 9.68 8.89 -0.49
CA LEU A 182 8.46 8.68 0.29
C LEU A 182 8.08 9.92 1.12
N ARG A 183 9.05 10.53 1.81
CA ARG A 183 8.80 11.73 2.63
C ARG A 183 8.47 12.95 1.78
N ALA A 184 9.18 13.13 0.68
CA ALA A 184 8.95 14.21 -0.26
C ALA A 184 7.56 14.13 -0.90
N ALA A 185 7.18 12.94 -1.40
CA ALA A 185 5.88 12.70 -1.99
C ALA A 185 4.76 12.96 -0.98
N ALA A 186 4.91 12.46 0.26
CA ALA A 186 3.95 12.70 1.33
C ALA A 186 3.83 14.20 1.68
N ALA A 187 4.96 14.91 1.80
CA ALA A 187 4.97 16.33 2.14
C ALA A 187 4.30 17.20 1.07
N GLN A 188 4.65 17.00 -0.20
CA GLN A 188 4.07 17.74 -1.32
C GLN A 188 2.55 17.53 -1.40
N ARG A 189 2.10 16.27 -1.27
CA ARG A 189 0.67 15.94 -1.24
C ARG A 189 -0.09 16.46 -0.03
N THR A 190 0.59 16.64 1.11
CA THR A 190 -0.01 17.25 2.31
C THR A 190 -0.21 18.76 2.12
N GLN A 191 0.70 19.41 1.39
CA GLN A 191 0.63 20.85 1.10
C GLN A 191 -0.40 21.16 0.02
N ASP A 192 -0.51 20.28 -0.98
CA ASP A 192 -1.50 20.37 -2.04
C ASP A 192 -1.93 18.96 -2.49
N ALA A 193 -3.17 18.61 -2.16
CA ALA A 193 -3.73 17.31 -2.49
C ALA A 193 -3.79 17.07 -4.01
N GLU A 194 -4.06 18.13 -4.79
CA GLU A 194 -4.23 18.07 -6.24
C GLU A 194 -2.88 18.10 -7.01
N THR A 195 -1.75 18.09 -6.30
CA THR A 195 -0.42 18.11 -6.92
C THR A 195 -0.21 16.85 -7.77
N ARG A 196 -0.10 17.05 -9.08
CA ARG A 196 0.16 15.98 -10.08
C ARG A 196 1.62 15.55 -10.18
N SER A 197 2.54 16.29 -9.56
CA SER A 197 3.98 16.02 -9.56
C SER A 197 4.44 15.29 -8.31
N ALA A 198 3.51 14.79 -7.50
CA ALA A 198 3.77 14.02 -6.30
C ALA A 198 2.79 12.86 -6.21
N TYR A 199 3.32 11.66 -6.00
CA TYR A 199 2.50 10.47 -5.92
C TYR A 199 3.04 9.52 -4.88
N LEU A 200 2.12 8.90 -4.16
CA LEU A 200 2.44 7.94 -3.13
C LEU A 200 1.37 6.88 -3.15
N TRP A 201 1.77 5.67 -3.51
CA TRP A 201 0.92 4.50 -3.58
C TRP A 201 1.50 3.42 -2.69
N ILE A 202 0.63 2.94 -1.81
CA ILE A 202 0.94 1.88 -0.87
C ILE A 202 -0.17 0.86 -0.98
N ALA A 203 0.21 -0.37 -1.27
CA ALA A 203 -0.71 -1.49 -1.32
C ALA A 203 -0.20 -2.62 -0.45
N GLU A 204 -1.13 -3.34 0.16
CA GLU A 204 -0.86 -4.62 0.80
C GLU A 204 -1.50 -5.69 -0.07
N MET A 205 -0.74 -6.75 -0.34
CA MET A 205 -1.19 -7.83 -1.19
C MET A 205 -0.83 -9.16 -0.55
N ARG A 206 -1.69 -10.16 -0.73
CA ARG A 206 -1.37 -11.55 -0.45
C ARG A 206 -1.22 -12.29 -1.76
N VAL A 207 0.01 -12.64 -2.11
CA VAL A 207 0.35 -13.26 -3.38
C VAL A 207 1.46 -14.27 -3.19
N ASP A 208 1.63 -15.18 -4.15
CA ASP A 208 2.80 -16.04 -4.18
C ASP A 208 4.09 -15.18 -4.35
N PRO A 209 5.22 -15.56 -3.74
CA PRO A 209 6.46 -14.79 -3.86
C PRO A 209 6.89 -14.53 -5.31
N GLU A 210 6.59 -15.43 -6.23
CA GLU A 210 6.84 -15.26 -7.67
C GLU A 210 5.98 -14.15 -8.28
N VAL A 211 4.74 -13.98 -7.82
CA VAL A 211 3.87 -12.87 -8.26
C VAL A 211 4.36 -11.54 -7.67
N ALA A 212 4.87 -11.55 -6.43
CA ALA A 212 5.51 -10.36 -5.85
C ALA A 212 6.77 -9.96 -6.64
N ALA A 213 7.57 -10.93 -7.10
CA ALA A 213 8.70 -10.69 -7.98
C ALA A 213 8.27 -10.13 -9.35
N ASP A 214 7.26 -10.71 -9.99
CA ASP A 214 6.69 -10.19 -11.25
C ASP A 214 6.25 -8.72 -11.11
N ILE A 215 5.65 -8.36 -9.96
CA ILE A 215 5.26 -6.97 -9.67
C ILE A 215 6.49 -6.07 -9.54
N GLY A 216 7.56 -6.55 -8.90
CA GLY A 216 8.84 -5.85 -8.85
C GLY A 216 9.40 -5.57 -10.24
N ASP A 217 9.39 -6.58 -11.11
CA ASP A 217 9.85 -6.48 -12.49
C ASP A 217 9.02 -5.47 -13.31
N LEU A 218 7.71 -5.36 -13.05
CA LEU A 218 6.85 -4.34 -13.67
C LEU A 218 7.27 -2.92 -13.28
N PHE A 219 7.54 -2.68 -11.99
CA PHE A 219 8.02 -1.38 -11.51
C PHE A 219 9.41 -1.04 -12.05
N GLU A 220 10.33 -2.01 -12.03
CA GLU A 220 11.68 -1.82 -12.57
C GLU A 220 11.64 -1.55 -14.07
N SER A 221 10.89 -2.36 -14.84
CA SER A 221 10.72 -2.17 -16.28
C SER A 221 10.07 -0.84 -16.65
N PHE A 222 9.30 -0.26 -15.73
CA PHE A 222 8.71 1.07 -15.92
C PHE A 222 9.73 2.19 -15.66
N LEU A 223 10.51 2.11 -14.58
CA LEU A 223 11.43 3.18 -14.15
C LEU A 223 12.78 3.15 -14.86
N THR A 224 13.34 1.97 -15.12
CA THR A 224 14.68 1.80 -15.73
C THR A 224 14.82 2.46 -17.11
N PRO A 225 13.87 2.33 -18.06
CA PRO A 225 14.03 2.94 -19.38
C PRO A 225 13.76 4.44 -19.42
N LEU A 226 13.33 5.07 -18.30
CA LEU A 226 13.07 6.51 -18.28
C LEU A 226 14.37 7.30 -18.52
N PRO A 227 14.36 8.31 -19.40
CA PRO A 227 15.54 9.11 -19.68
C PRO A 227 15.98 9.87 -18.43
N ALA A 228 17.29 9.97 -18.23
CA ALA A 228 17.86 10.86 -17.24
C ALA A 228 17.63 12.32 -17.68
N LEU A 229 16.95 13.09 -16.83
CA LEU A 229 16.59 14.48 -17.07
C LEU A 229 17.15 15.37 -15.96
N PRO A 230 17.64 16.58 -16.28
CA PRO A 230 18.13 17.50 -15.26
C PRO A 230 16.98 17.97 -14.36
N GLY A 231 17.16 17.88 -13.05
CA GLY A 231 16.17 18.28 -12.05
C GLY A 231 16.32 17.53 -10.74
N GLN A 232 15.33 17.66 -9.86
CA GLN A 232 15.26 16.99 -8.56
C GLN A 232 14.10 15.98 -8.48
N GLY A 233 13.43 15.74 -9.61
CA GLY A 233 12.38 14.74 -9.72
C GLY A 233 12.93 13.36 -9.41
N ALA A 234 12.28 12.68 -8.49
CA ALA A 234 12.66 11.35 -8.06
C ALA A 234 11.44 10.43 -8.00
N ALA A 235 11.65 9.15 -8.29
CA ALA A 235 10.66 8.11 -8.07
C ALA A 235 11.36 6.84 -7.59
N GLY A 236 10.66 6.07 -6.78
CA GLY A 236 11.19 4.80 -6.32
C GLY A 236 10.10 3.87 -5.85
N PHE A 237 10.44 2.60 -5.74
CA PHE A 237 9.54 1.57 -5.27
C PHE A 237 10.28 0.58 -4.37
N ALA A 238 9.51 -0.14 -3.56
CA ALA A 238 9.99 -1.31 -2.84
C ALA A 238 8.84 -2.29 -2.61
N ILE A 239 9.19 -3.57 -2.51
CA ILE A 239 8.28 -4.63 -2.11
C ILE A 239 8.87 -5.29 -0.88
N VAL A 240 8.15 -5.24 0.24
CA VAL A 240 8.63 -5.70 1.53
C VAL A 240 7.71 -6.83 2.00
N PRO A 241 8.24 -8.01 2.35
CA PRO A 241 7.44 -9.02 3.03
C PRO A 241 6.87 -8.42 4.31
N SER A 242 5.56 -8.48 4.49
CA SER A 242 4.95 -8.15 5.77
C SER A 242 5.45 -9.16 6.79
N ALA A 243 6.21 -8.71 7.78
CA ALA A 243 6.60 -9.54 8.91
C ALA A 243 5.37 -10.32 9.40
N ARG A 244 5.52 -11.62 9.67
CA ARG A 244 4.52 -12.33 10.49
C ARG A 244 4.37 -11.46 11.72
N VAL A 245 3.18 -10.91 11.95
CA VAL A 245 2.88 -10.11 13.15
C VAL A 245 3.36 -10.95 14.32
N ALA A 246 4.55 -10.62 14.84
CA ALA A 246 5.07 -11.32 15.98
C ALA A 246 4.05 -11.04 17.10
N PRO A 247 3.63 -12.04 17.88
CA PRO A 247 2.86 -11.75 19.07
C PRO A 247 3.65 -10.70 19.86
N ARG A 248 3.03 -9.55 20.10
CA ARG A 248 3.69 -8.44 20.80
C ARG A 248 4.27 -9.01 22.08
N ARG A 249 5.58 -8.81 22.32
CA ARG A 249 6.21 -9.09 23.62
C ARG A 249 5.39 -8.39 24.69
N GLY A 250 4.60 -9.17 25.41
CA GLY A 250 3.50 -8.73 26.25
C GLY A 250 2.67 -9.93 26.70
N ASP A 251 2.58 -10.98 25.88
CA ASP A 251 2.12 -12.30 26.31
C ASP A 251 3.26 -13.07 27.00
N VAL A 252 3.68 -12.57 28.16
CA VAL A 252 4.09 -13.45 29.25
C VAL A 252 2.90 -13.45 30.20
N THR A 253 1.94 -14.33 29.92
CA THR A 253 1.10 -14.81 31.00
C THR A 253 1.93 -15.84 31.75
N ASP A 254 2.38 -15.46 32.94
CA ASP A 254 2.76 -16.44 33.95
C ASP A 254 1.56 -17.37 34.17
N ALA A 255 1.70 -18.63 33.78
CA ALA A 255 0.93 -19.77 34.28
C ALA A 255 1.81 -21.02 34.26
#